data_AF-A0A2V9P9C5-F1
#
_entry.id   AF-A0A2V9P9C5-F1
#
_cell.length_a   1.000
_cell.length_b   1.000
_cell.length_c   1.000
_cell.angle_alpha   90.00
_cell.angle_beta   90.00
_cell.angle_gamma   90.00
#
_symmetry.space_group_name_H-M   'P 1'
#
loop_
_entity.id
_entity.type
_entity.pdbx_description
1 polymer ?
#
loop_
_entity_poly.entity_id
_entity_poly.type
_entity_poly.pdbx_seq_one_letter_code
_entity_poly.pdbx_strand_id
1 'polypeptide(L)'
;MLGQQLPVRFENAVARFPMQKNDLITMVGVALLVSLSGAQIRTPQPGQRHSIAHVLLLSIDGMHALDLARLTKERSDSALARLSAHGITYTNAHTSFPSNSWPGLLSMVAGGSPNSTGVIFENSYDRSLSPPASDCAKTGTTVIFDSSIDRNPDAIDGGGGIDAEKLPRDPKNGCKPVFPHSFIRVNNIFEVIKQAGGRTAWCDKHPAYEFLNGPSGT
;
A
#
# COMPACT_ATOMS: atom_id res chain seq x y z
N MET A 1 -6.07 -27.17 32.92
CA MET A 1 -4.60 -27.09 33.10
C MET A 1 -4.11 -25.87 32.34
N LEU A 2 -3.50 -24.93 33.05
CA LEU A 2 -2.98 -23.67 32.51
C LEU A 2 -1.79 -23.93 31.58
N GLY A 3 -1.83 -23.37 30.37
CA GLY A 3 -0.65 -23.21 29.50
C GLY A 3 -0.26 -21.75 29.44
N GLN A 4 0.80 -21.37 30.16
CA GLN A 4 1.35 -20.02 30.20
C GLN A 4 2.00 -19.64 28.85
N GLN A 5 1.63 -18.49 28.30
CA GLN A 5 2.35 -17.83 27.22
C GLN A 5 3.61 -17.15 27.77
N LEU A 6 4.77 -17.56 27.26
CA LEU A 6 6.06 -16.90 27.49
C LEU A 6 6.14 -15.63 26.63
N PRO A 7 6.57 -14.47 27.17
CA PRO A 7 6.80 -13.28 26.37
C PRO A 7 8.16 -13.36 25.66
N VAL A 8 8.15 -13.13 24.35
CA VAL A 8 9.35 -12.96 23.50
C VAL A 8 9.98 -11.60 23.85
N ARG A 9 11.17 -11.61 24.47
CA ARG A 9 12.02 -10.43 24.66
C ARG A 9 12.85 -10.17 23.41
N PHE A 10 12.72 -8.98 22.84
CA PHE A 10 13.70 -8.45 21.89
C PHE A 10 14.75 -7.66 22.67
N GLU A 11 15.95 -8.23 22.84
CA GLU A 11 17.11 -7.50 23.33
C GLU A 11 17.80 -6.80 22.16
N ASN A 12 17.79 -5.45 22.16
CA ASN A 12 18.62 -4.64 21.28
C ASN A 12 20.06 -4.70 21.79
N ALA A 13 20.90 -5.51 21.14
CA ALA A 13 22.33 -5.53 21.37
C ALA A 13 22.98 -4.25 20.80
N VAL A 14 23.33 -3.30 21.66
CA VAL A 14 24.26 -2.21 21.33
C VAL A 14 25.67 -2.69 21.66
N ALA A 15 26.49 -2.89 20.64
CA ALA A 15 27.90 -3.21 20.79
C ALA A 15 28.62 -2.06 21.53
N ARG A 16 29.16 -2.35 22.72
CA ARG A 16 30.07 -1.46 23.45
C ARG A 16 31.51 -1.90 23.16
N PHE A 17 32.30 -1.01 22.58
CA PHE A 17 33.76 -1.16 22.51
C PHE A 17 34.37 -1.04 23.91
N PRO A 18 35.31 -1.91 24.33
CA PRO A 18 36.02 -1.73 25.59
C PRO A 18 37.20 -0.77 25.35
N MET A 19 37.20 0.38 26.04
CA MET A 19 38.41 1.20 26.19
C MET A 19 39.14 0.82 27.48
N GLN A 20 40.45 0.75 27.32
CA GLN A 20 41.47 0.12 28.14
C GLN A 20 41.72 0.85 29.48
N LYS A 21 42.08 0.08 30.51
CA LYS A 21 42.43 0.53 31.88
C LYS A 21 43.76 1.30 31.91
N ASN A 22 43.92 2.09 33.00
CA ASN A 22 45.10 2.78 33.55
C ASN A 22 45.09 4.30 33.23
N ASP A 23 45.26 5.25 34.15
CA ASP A 23 45.97 5.28 35.43
C ASP A 23 45.28 6.17 36.49
N LEU A 24 45.54 5.82 37.76
CA LEU A 24 45.14 6.54 38.95
C LEU A 24 46.08 7.74 39.15
N ILE A 25 45.59 8.97 38.96
CA ILE A 25 46.27 10.19 39.44
C ILE A 25 45.29 10.97 40.31
N THR A 26 45.62 11.00 41.60
CA THR A 26 44.99 11.86 42.61
C THR A 26 45.33 13.31 42.31
N MET A 27 44.32 14.14 42.01
CA MET A 27 44.46 15.60 42.09
C MET A 27 43.31 16.19 42.90
N VAL A 28 43.70 16.83 44.00
CA VAL A 28 42.83 17.56 44.93
C VAL A 28 42.65 18.99 44.42
N GLY A 29 41.38 19.42 44.34
CA GLY A 29 40.97 20.82 44.55
C GLY A 29 40.97 21.75 43.33
N VAL A 30 39.77 22.11 42.84
CA VAL A 30 39.09 23.39 43.09
C VAL A 30 37.62 23.18 42.71
N ALA A 31 36.70 23.26 43.68
CA ALA A 31 35.26 23.22 43.41
C ALA A 31 34.81 24.61 42.91
N LEU A 32 34.78 24.80 41.59
CA LEU A 32 34.02 25.89 40.99
C LEU A 32 32.53 25.51 41.07
N LEU A 33 31.78 26.17 41.95
CA LEU A 33 30.32 26.10 41.97
C LEU A 33 29.78 26.82 40.73
N VAL A 34 29.72 26.11 39.61
CA VAL A 34 28.90 26.52 38.47
C VAL A 34 27.45 26.20 38.84
N SER A 35 26.66 27.24 39.05
CA SER A 35 25.19 27.16 39.16
C SER A 35 24.62 26.66 37.84
N LEU A 36 24.68 25.34 37.63
CA LEU A 36 23.91 24.67 36.59
C LEU A 36 22.45 24.80 37.00
N SER A 37 21.78 25.83 36.48
CA SER A 37 20.33 25.86 36.35
C SER A 37 19.94 24.53 35.72
N GLY A 38 19.42 23.62 36.53
CA GLY A 38 18.97 22.32 36.08
C GLY A 38 17.85 22.54 35.07
N ALA A 39 18.20 22.57 33.79
CA ALA A 39 17.25 22.32 32.74
C ALA A 39 16.75 20.90 33.01
N GLN A 40 15.59 20.79 33.67
CA GLN A 40 14.85 19.54 33.72
C GLN A 40 14.68 19.13 32.26
N ILE A 41 15.41 18.10 31.85
CA ILE A 41 15.07 17.35 30.65
C ILE A 41 13.68 16.81 30.94
N ARG A 42 12.65 17.53 30.46
CA ARG A 42 11.32 16.97 30.35
C ARG A 42 11.48 15.81 29.38
N THR A 43 11.62 14.60 29.93
CA THR A 43 11.31 13.39 29.18
C THR A 43 9.96 13.64 28.52
N PRO A 44 9.86 13.58 27.18
CA PRO A 44 8.57 13.68 26.52
C PRO A 44 7.67 12.68 27.22
N GLN A 45 6.59 13.16 27.87
CA GLN A 45 5.54 12.24 28.28
C GLN A 45 5.20 11.43 27.03
N PRO A 46 5.08 10.09 27.10
CA PRO A 46 4.56 9.33 25.98
C PRO A 46 3.20 9.93 25.67
N GLY A 47 3.16 10.78 24.63
CA GLY A 47 1.95 11.46 24.22
C GLY A 47 0.92 10.38 24.00
N GLN A 48 -0.29 10.58 24.52
CA GLN A 48 -1.40 9.70 24.24
C GLN A 48 -1.45 9.54 22.72
N ARG A 49 -0.97 8.40 22.22
CA ARG A 49 -1.08 8.08 20.81
C ARG A 49 -2.57 7.85 20.61
N HIS A 50 -3.24 8.84 20.05
CA HIS A 50 -4.60 8.68 19.60
C HIS A 50 -4.63 7.45 18.69
N SER A 51 -5.41 6.45 19.06
CA SER A 51 -5.57 5.26 18.25
C SER A 51 -6.29 5.65 16.96
N ILE A 52 -5.70 5.32 15.81
CA ILE A 52 -6.35 5.51 14.52
C ILE A 52 -7.43 4.43 14.39
N ALA A 53 -8.70 4.84 14.38
CA ALA A 53 -9.83 3.91 14.28
C ALA A 53 -10.15 3.54 12.81
N HIS A 54 -9.92 4.47 11.88
CA HIS A 54 -10.27 4.31 10.47
C HIS A 54 -9.19 4.93 9.58
N VAL A 55 -8.95 4.30 8.43
CA VAL A 55 -8.08 4.80 7.37
C VAL A 55 -8.91 4.89 6.10
N LEU A 56 -8.84 6.02 5.40
CA LEU A 56 -9.49 6.25 4.11
C LEU A 56 -8.42 6.57 3.07
N LEU A 57 -8.40 5.81 1.98
CA LEU A 57 -7.57 6.09 0.81
C LEU A 57 -8.46 6.68 -0.29
N LEU A 58 -8.12 7.88 -0.76
CA LEU A 58 -8.77 8.52 -1.90
C LEU A 58 -7.78 8.55 -3.07
N SER A 59 -8.00 7.68 -4.05
CA SER A 59 -7.29 7.71 -5.33
C SER A 59 -8.17 8.43 -6.36
N ILE A 60 -7.71 9.56 -6.91
CA ILE A 60 -8.49 10.37 -7.84
C ILE A 60 -7.87 10.23 -9.23
N ASP A 61 -8.54 9.48 -10.11
CA ASP A 61 -8.06 9.16 -11.45
C ASP A 61 -7.83 10.45 -12.28
N GLY A 62 -6.66 10.56 -12.90
CA GLY A 62 -6.28 11.71 -13.73
C GLY A 62 -6.00 13.05 -13.00
N MET A 63 -6.01 13.11 -11.67
CA MET A 63 -5.77 14.36 -10.94
C MET A 63 -4.27 14.67 -10.81
N HIS A 64 -3.85 15.83 -11.32
CA HIS A 64 -2.48 16.33 -11.17
C HIS A 64 -2.35 17.24 -9.95
N ALA A 65 -1.12 17.47 -9.48
CA ALA A 65 -0.82 18.42 -8.42
C ALA A 65 -1.32 19.85 -8.75
N LEU A 66 -1.27 20.24 -10.03
CA LEU A 66 -1.78 21.54 -10.48
C LEU A 66 -3.30 21.66 -10.35
N ASP A 67 -4.04 20.57 -10.56
CA ASP A 67 -5.50 20.56 -10.45
C ASP A 67 -5.92 20.79 -8.99
N LEU A 68 -5.25 20.13 -8.04
CA LEU A 68 -5.45 20.37 -6.61
C LEU A 68 -5.10 21.81 -6.21
N ALA A 69 -3.99 22.35 -6.73
CA ALA A 69 -3.59 23.73 -6.46
C ALA A 69 -4.60 24.76 -6.98
N ARG A 70 -5.20 24.51 -8.16
CA ARG A 70 -6.28 25.35 -8.69
C ARG A 70 -7.56 25.22 -7.87
N LEU A 71 -7.98 23.99 -7.55
CA LEU A 71 -9.19 23.74 -6.76
C LEU A 71 -9.14 24.43 -5.40
N THR A 72 -8.02 24.29 -4.68
CA THR A 72 -7.84 24.90 -3.35
C THR A 72 -7.87 26.42 -3.39
N LYS A 73 -7.46 27.03 -4.52
CA LYS A 73 -7.50 28.48 -4.73
C LYS A 73 -8.88 28.99 -5.16
N GLU A 74 -9.56 28.30 -6.07
CA GLU A 74 -10.80 28.76 -6.72
C GLU A 74 -12.08 28.31 -6.00
N ARG A 75 -11.98 27.28 -5.16
CA ARG A 75 -13.07 26.65 -4.40
C ARG A 75 -12.59 26.26 -3.01
N SER A 76 -12.19 27.26 -2.22
CA SER A 76 -11.64 27.09 -0.88
C SER A 76 -12.63 26.48 0.13
N ASP A 77 -13.93 26.52 -0.16
CA ASP A 77 -15.01 25.93 0.61
C ASP A 77 -15.29 24.45 0.26
N SER A 78 -14.71 23.94 -0.82
CA SER A 78 -14.87 22.54 -1.24
C SER A 78 -14.33 21.55 -0.19
N ALA A 79 -14.89 20.34 -0.16
CA ALA A 79 -14.48 19.30 0.79
C ALA A 79 -12.98 18.95 0.68
N LEU A 80 -12.46 18.85 -0.55
CA LEU A 80 -11.05 18.55 -0.79
C LEU A 80 -10.13 19.72 -0.40
N ALA A 81 -10.57 20.98 -0.59
CA ALA A 81 -9.82 22.14 -0.12
C ALA A 81 -9.77 22.20 1.40
N ARG A 82 -10.89 21.94 2.09
CA ARG A 82 -10.93 21.81 3.54
C ARG A 82 -10.02 20.70 4.05
N LEU A 83 -10.03 19.52 3.41
CA LEU A 83 -9.13 18.43 3.76
C LEU A 83 -7.65 18.85 3.62
N SER A 84 -7.30 19.51 2.51
CA SER A 84 -5.95 20.01 2.26
C SER A 84 -5.49 21.01 3.33
N ALA A 85 -6.38 21.91 3.77
CA ALA A 85 -6.07 22.91 4.81
C ALA A 85 -5.82 22.31 6.21
N HIS A 86 -6.32 21.09 6.48
CA HIS A 86 -6.12 20.36 7.73
C HIS A 86 -5.07 19.24 7.62
N GLY A 87 -4.47 19.06 6.44
CA GLY A 87 -3.55 17.97 6.13
C GLY A 87 -2.11 18.43 5.92
N ILE A 88 -1.26 17.47 5.56
CA ILE A 88 0.10 17.72 5.08
C ILE A 88 0.13 17.41 3.59
N THR A 89 0.52 18.40 2.79
CA THR A 89 0.67 18.25 1.33
C THR A 89 2.12 17.95 0.98
N TYR A 90 2.36 16.77 0.42
CA TYR A 90 3.66 16.39 -0.12
C TYR A 90 3.78 16.91 -1.56
N THR A 91 4.54 17.98 -1.75
CA THR A 91 4.66 18.69 -3.05
C THR A 91 5.60 18.00 -4.05
N ASN A 92 6.35 16.99 -3.60
CA ASN A 92 7.24 16.18 -4.45
C ASN A 92 6.87 14.68 -4.38
N ALA A 93 5.57 14.40 -4.29
CA ALA A 93 5.04 13.04 -4.39
C ALA A 93 4.90 12.63 -5.86
N HIS A 94 5.27 11.40 -6.18
CA HIS A 94 5.18 10.82 -7.52
C HIS A 94 4.45 9.49 -7.46
N THR A 95 3.68 9.18 -8.49
CA THR A 95 3.10 7.85 -8.69
C THR A 95 4.11 6.92 -9.37
N SER A 96 3.74 5.66 -9.59
CA SER A 96 4.56 4.72 -10.38
C SER A 96 4.83 5.23 -11.79
N PHE A 97 5.89 4.71 -12.42
CA PHE A 97 6.06 4.81 -13.86
C PHE A 97 5.89 3.42 -14.51
N PRO A 98 4.94 3.25 -15.45
CA PRO A 98 3.98 4.25 -15.94
C PRO A 98 2.91 4.63 -14.89
N SER A 99 2.33 5.81 -15.04
CA SER A 99 1.39 6.44 -14.08
C SER A 99 -0.08 6.11 -14.37
N ASN A 100 -0.36 4.99 -15.03
CA ASN A 100 -1.73 4.60 -15.38
C ASN A 100 -2.50 4.07 -14.16
N SER A 101 -3.83 3.92 -14.26
CA SER A 101 -4.69 3.65 -13.12
C SER A 101 -4.32 2.39 -12.33
N TRP A 102 -4.09 1.25 -12.98
CA TRP A 102 -3.69 0.00 -12.32
C TRP A 102 -2.30 0.08 -11.66
N PRO A 103 -1.20 0.37 -12.39
CA PRO A 103 0.12 0.45 -11.77
C PRO A 103 0.18 1.52 -10.68
N GLY A 104 -0.51 2.65 -10.88
CA GLY A 104 -0.63 3.73 -9.91
C GLY A 104 -1.28 3.27 -8.62
N LEU A 105 -2.47 2.68 -8.68
CA LEU A 105 -3.15 2.19 -7.48
C LEU A 105 -2.38 1.04 -6.82
N LEU A 106 -1.84 0.09 -7.58
CA LEU A 106 -1.04 -1.00 -7.05
C LEU A 106 0.19 -0.50 -6.29
N SER A 107 0.83 0.57 -6.77
CA SER A 107 1.96 1.18 -6.05
C SER A 107 1.56 1.74 -4.68
N MET A 108 0.34 2.28 -4.57
CA MET A 108 -0.21 2.79 -3.30
C MET A 108 -0.61 1.66 -2.35
N VAL A 109 -1.24 0.58 -2.85
CA VAL A 109 -1.83 -0.47 -2.00
C VAL A 109 -0.87 -1.61 -1.69
N ALA A 110 0.11 -1.89 -2.56
CA ALA A 110 1.08 -2.97 -2.36
C ALA A 110 2.46 -2.44 -1.96
N GLY A 111 2.72 -1.14 -2.07
CA GLY A 111 4.05 -0.56 -1.87
C GLY A 111 5.07 -1.03 -2.91
N GLY A 112 4.62 -1.59 -4.04
CA GLY A 112 5.46 -2.18 -5.08
C GLY A 112 5.50 -1.34 -6.36
N SER A 113 6.61 -1.43 -7.09
CA SER A 113 6.70 -0.93 -8.47
C SER A 113 6.10 -1.92 -9.48
N PRO A 114 5.84 -1.51 -10.74
CA PRO A 114 5.47 -2.43 -11.82
C PRO A 114 6.35 -3.68 -11.95
N ASN A 115 7.65 -3.56 -11.63
CA ASN A 115 8.58 -4.69 -11.64
C ASN A 115 8.19 -5.76 -10.60
N SER A 116 7.81 -5.33 -9.39
CA SER A 116 7.41 -6.23 -8.31
C SER A 116 5.97 -6.70 -8.45
N THR A 117 5.03 -5.82 -8.84
CA THR A 117 3.61 -6.18 -8.96
C THR A 117 3.35 -7.03 -10.19
N GLY A 118 4.22 -6.94 -11.20
CA GLY A 118 4.06 -7.59 -12.50
C GLY A 118 3.16 -6.84 -13.46
N VAL A 119 2.63 -5.68 -13.08
CA VAL A 119 1.66 -4.90 -13.87
C VAL A 119 2.30 -3.62 -14.35
N ILE A 120 2.54 -3.53 -15.66
CA ILE A 120 2.95 -2.29 -16.34
C ILE A 120 1.72 -1.55 -16.88
N PHE A 121 0.70 -2.27 -17.36
CA PHE A 121 -0.59 -1.75 -17.82
C PHE A 121 -1.69 -2.80 -17.58
N GLU A 122 -2.93 -2.35 -17.39
CA GLU A 122 -4.14 -3.19 -17.33
C GLU A 122 -4.52 -3.82 -18.66
N ASN A 123 -3.96 -3.29 -19.76
CA ASN A 123 -3.99 -3.90 -21.08
C ASN A 123 -2.55 -4.23 -21.49
N SER A 124 -2.19 -5.51 -21.41
CA SER A 124 -0.84 -5.99 -21.66
C SER A 124 -0.84 -7.30 -22.44
N TYR A 125 0.33 -7.76 -22.89
CA TYR A 125 0.44 -9.05 -23.59
C TYR A 125 1.21 -10.04 -22.72
N ASP A 126 0.58 -11.16 -22.39
CA ASP A 126 1.19 -12.24 -21.62
C ASP A 126 1.41 -13.47 -22.53
N ARG A 127 2.68 -13.87 -22.65
CA ARG A 127 3.08 -15.03 -23.47
C ARG A 127 2.75 -16.38 -22.83
N SER A 128 2.51 -16.40 -21.53
CA SER A 128 2.26 -17.60 -20.74
C SER A 128 0.77 -17.93 -20.59
N LEU A 129 -0.10 -16.96 -20.79
CA LEU A 129 -1.55 -17.12 -20.73
C LEU A 129 -2.15 -17.41 -22.12
N SER A 130 -3.37 -17.92 -22.13
CA SER A 130 -4.13 -18.26 -23.33
C SER A 130 -5.35 -17.36 -23.51
N PRO A 131 -5.80 -17.10 -24.75
CA PRO A 131 -6.99 -16.28 -24.98
C PRO A 131 -8.24 -16.87 -24.31
N PRO A 132 -9.24 -16.02 -23.99
CA PRO A 132 -10.56 -16.50 -23.57
C PRO A 132 -11.16 -17.45 -24.62
N ALA A 133 -11.98 -18.40 -24.17
CA ALA A 133 -12.63 -19.41 -25.03
C ALA A 133 -11.70 -20.17 -26.01
N SER A 134 -10.41 -20.31 -25.69
CA SER A 134 -9.43 -20.98 -26.56
C SER A 134 -9.09 -22.41 -26.14
N ASP A 135 -9.68 -22.91 -25.05
CA ASP A 135 -9.33 -24.19 -24.40
C ASP A 135 -7.83 -24.37 -24.16
N CYS A 136 -7.10 -23.26 -24.02
CA CYS A 136 -5.65 -23.21 -23.91
C CYS A 136 -4.90 -23.89 -25.08
N ALA A 137 -5.54 -24.00 -26.25
CA ALA A 137 -4.95 -24.59 -27.45
C ALA A 137 -3.78 -23.76 -28.02
N LYS A 138 -3.71 -22.47 -27.67
CA LYS A 138 -2.63 -21.55 -28.03
C LYS A 138 -2.25 -20.71 -26.83
N THR A 139 -0.96 -20.45 -26.65
CA THR A 139 -0.43 -19.53 -25.63
C THR A 139 -0.04 -18.19 -26.26
N GLY A 140 -0.05 -17.13 -25.46
CA GLY A 140 0.09 -15.76 -25.91
C GLY A 140 -1.26 -15.10 -26.11
N THR A 141 -1.59 -14.17 -25.23
CA THR A 141 -2.83 -13.39 -25.32
C THR A 141 -2.65 -11.98 -24.82
N THR A 142 -3.51 -11.09 -25.31
CA THR A 142 -3.75 -9.82 -24.64
C THR A 142 -4.51 -10.12 -23.34
N VAL A 143 -4.02 -9.57 -22.24
CA VAL A 143 -4.66 -9.51 -20.94
C VAL A 143 -5.30 -8.15 -20.82
N ILE A 144 -6.63 -8.12 -20.69
CA ILE A 144 -7.42 -6.89 -20.61
C ILE A 144 -8.16 -6.90 -19.28
N PHE A 145 -7.90 -5.89 -18.45
CA PHE A 145 -8.58 -5.69 -17.17
C PHE A 145 -9.19 -4.28 -17.08
N ASP A 146 -10.11 -3.99 -18.00
CA ASP A 146 -10.96 -2.79 -18.02
C ASP A 146 -12.44 -3.18 -17.86
N SER A 147 -13.38 -2.31 -18.23
CA SER A 147 -14.81 -2.64 -18.17
C SER A 147 -15.26 -3.67 -19.20
N SER A 148 -14.44 -4.00 -20.22
CA SER A 148 -14.83 -4.99 -21.24
C SER A 148 -15.03 -6.40 -20.66
N ILE A 149 -14.39 -6.70 -19.54
CA ILE A 149 -14.53 -7.97 -18.81
C ILE A 149 -15.75 -8.02 -17.88
N ASP A 150 -16.52 -6.94 -17.79
CA ASP A 150 -17.75 -6.90 -17.00
C ASP A 150 -18.86 -7.72 -17.69
N ARG A 151 -19.80 -8.27 -16.92
CA ARG A 151 -20.99 -8.94 -17.48
C ARG A 151 -21.84 -7.99 -18.30
N ASN A 152 -22.00 -6.76 -17.82
CA ASN A 152 -22.62 -5.65 -18.53
C ASN A 152 -21.82 -4.36 -18.30
N PRO A 153 -20.99 -3.92 -19.26
CA PRO A 153 -20.18 -2.71 -19.12
C PRO A 153 -21.00 -1.41 -19.04
N ASP A 154 -22.27 -1.44 -19.45
CA ASP A 154 -23.17 -0.28 -19.40
C ASP A 154 -23.89 -0.17 -18.05
N ALA A 155 -23.79 -1.18 -17.19
CA ALA A 155 -24.36 -1.16 -15.85
C ALA A 155 -23.35 -0.60 -14.83
N ILE A 156 -23.85 0.19 -13.87
CA ILE A 156 -23.02 0.84 -12.84
C ILE A 156 -22.23 -0.15 -11.96
N ASP A 157 -22.72 -1.39 -11.83
CA ASP A 157 -22.09 -2.47 -11.06
C ASP A 157 -21.42 -3.52 -11.96
N GLY A 158 -21.20 -3.20 -13.24
CA GLY A 158 -20.66 -4.13 -14.23
C GLY A 158 -21.60 -5.30 -14.57
N GLY A 159 -22.89 -5.20 -14.26
CA GLY A 159 -23.84 -6.30 -14.42
C GLY A 159 -23.71 -7.36 -13.31
N GLY A 160 -23.35 -6.92 -12.11
CA GLY A 160 -23.11 -7.78 -10.95
C GLY A 160 -21.75 -8.48 -10.97
N GLY A 161 -20.74 -7.91 -11.64
CA GLY A 161 -19.35 -8.33 -11.57
C GLY A 161 -18.72 -8.79 -12.88
N ILE A 162 -17.59 -9.49 -12.76
CA ILE A 162 -16.77 -9.95 -13.89
C ILE A 162 -17.42 -11.15 -14.59
N ASP A 163 -17.33 -11.17 -15.92
CA ASP A 163 -17.61 -12.32 -16.75
C ASP A 163 -16.36 -13.19 -16.91
N ALA A 164 -16.37 -14.37 -16.28
CA ALA A 164 -15.25 -15.30 -16.30
C ALA A 164 -14.96 -15.88 -17.70
N GLU A 165 -15.90 -15.80 -18.64
CA GLU A 165 -15.69 -16.26 -20.03
C GLU A 165 -14.82 -15.29 -20.83
N LYS A 166 -14.74 -14.02 -20.40
CA LYS A 166 -13.92 -12.98 -21.03
C LYS A 166 -12.49 -12.91 -20.49
N LEU A 167 -12.19 -13.64 -19.42
CA LEU A 167 -10.88 -13.63 -18.79
C LEU A 167 -9.86 -14.49 -19.55
N PRO A 168 -8.57 -14.09 -19.56
CA PRO A 168 -7.51 -14.96 -20.07
C PRO A 168 -7.46 -16.26 -19.26
N ARG A 169 -6.95 -17.32 -19.89
CA ARG A 169 -6.84 -18.66 -19.29
C ARG A 169 -5.40 -18.96 -18.90
N ASP A 170 -5.22 -19.72 -17.82
CA ASP A 170 -3.89 -20.21 -17.41
C ASP A 170 -3.69 -21.69 -17.81
N PRO A 171 -2.89 -21.98 -18.86
CA PRO A 171 -2.56 -23.34 -19.27
C PRO A 171 -1.90 -24.18 -18.17
N LYS A 172 -1.20 -23.56 -17.22
CA LYS A 172 -0.50 -24.26 -16.14
C LYS A 172 -1.42 -24.61 -14.97
N ASN A 173 -2.61 -24.02 -14.91
CA ASN A 173 -3.59 -24.23 -13.85
C ASN A 173 -4.90 -24.79 -14.41
N GLY A 174 -4.80 -25.82 -15.27
CA GLY A 174 -5.96 -26.52 -15.81
C GLY A 174 -6.87 -25.63 -16.67
N CYS A 175 -6.31 -24.64 -17.34
CA CYS A 175 -7.02 -23.69 -18.20
C CYS A 175 -8.11 -22.87 -17.50
N LYS A 176 -7.95 -22.62 -16.19
CA LYS A 176 -8.88 -21.77 -15.43
C LYS A 176 -8.78 -20.30 -15.84
N PRO A 177 -9.87 -19.51 -15.70
CA PRO A 177 -9.81 -18.05 -15.79
C PRO A 177 -8.79 -17.46 -14.82
N VAL A 178 -8.03 -16.47 -15.29
CA VAL A 178 -7.17 -15.63 -14.46
C VAL A 178 -7.92 -14.36 -14.09
N PHE A 179 -8.32 -14.27 -12.84
CA PHE A 179 -8.95 -13.08 -12.27
C PHE A 179 -7.92 -11.98 -11.98
N PRO A 180 -8.32 -10.69 -11.95
CA PRO A 180 -7.48 -9.57 -11.55
C PRO A 180 -6.59 -9.81 -10.33
N HIS A 181 -7.15 -10.32 -9.22
CA HIS A 181 -6.37 -10.60 -8.00
C HIS A 181 -5.31 -11.68 -8.19
N SER A 182 -5.52 -12.63 -9.10
CA SER A 182 -4.60 -13.73 -9.39
C SER A 182 -3.48 -13.33 -10.36
N PHE A 183 -3.63 -12.20 -11.06
CA PHE A 183 -2.63 -11.72 -12.02
C PHE A 183 -1.47 -10.97 -11.35
N ILE A 184 -1.74 -10.32 -10.22
CA ILE A 184 -0.73 -9.54 -9.50
C ILE A 184 0.20 -10.45 -8.66
N ARG A 185 1.49 -10.14 -8.67
CA ARG A 185 2.55 -11.00 -8.09
C ARG A 185 2.82 -10.79 -6.60
N VAL A 186 2.19 -9.79 -5.99
CA VAL A 186 2.38 -9.42 -4.59
C VAL A 186 1.03 -9.22 -3.92
N ASN A 187 0.99 -9.41 -2.62
CA ASN A 187 -0.17 -9.08 -1.80
C ASN A 187 -0.33 -7.56 -1.66
N ASN A 188 -1.50 -7.14 -1.19
CA ASN A 188 -1.81 -5.74 -0.94
C ASN A 188 -2.28 -5.48 0.51
N ILE A 189 -2.34 -4.20 0.89
CA ILE A 189 -2.69 -3.78 2.26
C ILE A 189 -4.11 -4.20 2.67
N PHE A 190 -5.04 -4.38 1.74
CA PHE A 190 -6.39 -4.84 2.07
C PHE A 190 -6.35 -6.28 2.56
N GLU A 191 -5.55 -7.14 1.93
CA GLU A 191 -5.33 -8.50 2.39
C GLU A 191 -4.64 -8.54 3.74
N VAL A 192 -3.60 -7.71 3.96
CA VAL A 192 -2.92 -7.60 5.26
C VAL A 192 -3.90 -7.19 6.36
N ILE A 193 -4.79 -6.22 6.11
CA ILE A 193 -5.82 -5.79 7.06
C ILE A 193 -6.79 -6.94 7.36
N LYS A 194 -7.27 -7.65 6.34
CA LYS A 194 -8.19 -8.81 6.52
C LYS A 194 -7.53 -9.92 7.31
N GLN A 195 -6.26 -10.24 7.03
CA GLN A 195 -5.48 -11.25 7.77
C GLN A 195 -5.29 -10.86 9.24
N ALA A 196 -5.20 -9.57 9.55
CA ALA A 196 -5.17 -9.05 10.91
C ALA A 196 -6.55 -9.00 11.60
N GLY A 197 -7.62 -9.52 10.97
CA GLY A 197 -8.99 -9.50 11.49
C GLY A 197 -9.72 -8.16 11.29
N GLY A 198 -9.15 -7.24 10.51
CA GLY A 198 -9.75 -5.97 10.16
C GLY A 198 -10.81 -6.10 9.06
N ARG A 199 -11.59 -5.04 8.89
CA ARG A 199 -12.59 -4.92 7.82
C ARG A 199 -12.09 -3.94 6.76
N THR A 200 -12.34 -4.27 5.50
CA THR A 200 -12.01 -3.44 4.35
C THR A 200 -13.24 -3.21 3.50
N ALA A 201 -13.31 -2.06 2.83
CA ALA A 201 -14.32 -1.75 1.83
C ALA A 201 -13.64 -0.99 0.68
N TRP A 202 -14.15 -1.18 -0.53
CA TRP A 202 -13.64 -0.54 -1.74
C TRP A 202 -14.81 -0.16 -2.66
N CYS A 203 -14.66 0.95 -3.38
CA CYS A 203 -15.61 1.44 -4.36
C CYS A 203 -14.80 2.11 -5.47
N ASP A 204 -15.04 1.73 -6.72
CA ASP A 204 -14.21 2.15 -7.86
C ASP A 204 -14.96 2.02 -9.19
N LYS A 205 -14.27 2.34 -10.28
CA LYS A 205 -14.84 2.51 -11.62
C LYS A 205 -15.42 1.26 -12.27
N HIS A 206 -14.85 0.07 -12.04
CA HIS A 206 -15.38 -1.19 -12.56
C HIS A 206 -14.84 -2.41 -11.79
N PRO A 207 -15.52 -3.58 -11.88
CA PRO A 207 -15.13 -4.83 -11.21
C PRO A 207 -13.68 -5.28 -11.37
N ALA A 208 -12.97 -4.89 -12.43
CA ALA A 208 -11.56 -5.30 -12.60
C ALA A 208 -10.64 -4.87 -11.45
N TYR A 209 -11.03 -3.87 -10.65
CA TYR A 209 -10.30 -3.45 -9.45
C TYR A 209 -10.48 -4.39 -8.25
N GLU A 210 -11.20 -5.49 -8.44
CA GLU A 210 -11.32 -6.56 -7.44
C GLU A 210 -9.97 -7.21 -7.09
N PHE A 211 -8.86 -6.86 -7.76
CA PHE A 211 -7.52 -7.25 -7.32
C PHE A 211 -7.20 -6.89 -5.85
N LEU A 212 -7.92 -5.95 -5.24
CA LEU A 212 -7.82 -5.63 -3.81
C LEU A 212 -8.48 -6.69 -2.89
N ASN A 213 -9.36 -7.52 -3.44
CA ASN A 213 -10.07 -8.55 -2.68
C ASN A 213 -9.22 -9.78 -2.40
N GLY A 214 -8.17 -10.02 -3.18
CA GLY A 214 -7.28 -11.16 -3.00
C GLY A 214 -8.00 -12.52 -3.06
N PRO A 215 -7.29 -13.62 -2.75
CA PRO A 215 -5.86 -13.66 -2.42
C PRO A 215 -4.98 -13.32 -3.63
N SER A 216 -3.86 -12.65 -3.40
CA SER A 216 -2.91 -12.21 -4.44
C SER A 216 -1.48 -12.66 -4.17
N GLY A 217 -0.64 -12.70 -5.22
CA GLY A 217 0.78 -13.02 -5.11
C GLY A 217 1.11 -14.47 -4.75
N THR A 218 0.25 -15.41 -5.16
CA THR A 218 0.35 -16.86 -4.93
C THR A 218 0.78 -17.62 -6.18
#